data_AF-A0A2M9HD83-F1
#
_entry.id   AF-A0A2M9HD83-F1
#
_cell.length_a   1.000
_cell.length_b   1.000
_cell.length_c   1.000
_cell.angle_alpha   90.00
_cell.angle_beta   90.00
_cell.angle_gamma   90.00
#
_symmetry.space_group_name_H-M   'P 1'
#
loop_
_entity.id
_entity.type
_entity.pdbx_description
1 polymer ?
#
loop_
_entity_poly.entity_id
_entity_poly.type
_entity_poly.pdbx_seq_one_letter_code
_entity_poly.pdbx_strand_id
1 'polypeptide(L)'
;MPTSDGTVVVQPVSEYVIRYLRWFNKTTDLTFGSDDGQRIAEMIRAAFEAPERLEDFSDGSISSSEIQQIRKAIMRLQHPNDEMMNSLIREMLMHDQKFVQRCRAEAFRDLEPEISSKRQEMHQLEEAAQQQASANAALAAQEKQLRQQIEEARQRIETEQANLHDVEQEKERVLARLDEDAALRLGLRATVRFTERFTAGQSSGSAAENVLNPVRYPELGTPSAGDSIADALKHNLRQFGIVPVRQSADMNMLVDGIRSTLSATHLLAVDSMFAAPLANTLSYAVRSVPASHVSVPTDWNDSSALDDLLNDDRQRVLVLDNLFDTVNESVLFELSRAQSETIVILPVGAYGNLRLVAREIWNRIFYVPTERYAVLSQSAPTPAFAHHSESNPSVEDREILAKTKSLGPKIGNGLPTTSMILPVTIGMAGEAMGITGTGQWIAPHLTLQLSLHQGPEQAQSFANGCTDAYSCNTLLTRVWKRNGR
;
A
#
# COMPACT_ATOMS: atom_id res chain seq x y z
N MET A 1 69.65 -4.64 77.76
CA MET A 1 68.36 -3.93 77.72
C MET A 1 68.10 -3.29 79.07
N PRO A 2 67.83 -1.98 79.11
CA PRO A 2 67.03 -1.38 80.16
C PRO A 2 65.73 -0.78 79.60
N THR A 3 64.75 -0.75 80.47
CA THR A 3 63.29 -0.73 80.28
C THR A 3 62.69 0.66 80.03
N SER A 4 61.69 0.71 79.16
CA SER A 4 60.84 1.87 78.91
C SER A 4 59.77 2.02 79.98
N ASP A 5 59.60 3.22 80.53
CA ASP A 5 58.30 3.69 81.06
C ASP A 5 58.30 5.22 81.18
N GLY A 6 57.30 5.86 80.58
CA GLY A 6 57.12 7.32 80.68
C GLY A 6 56.16 7.88 79.64
N THR A 7 54.87 7.56 79.73
CA THR A 7 53.81 8.32 79.05
C THR A 7 53.12 9.23 80.06
N VAL A 8 53.26 10.55 79.91
CA VAL A 8 52.55 11.55 80.70
C VAL A 8 51.13 11.66 80.14
N VAL A 9 50.14 11.22 80.92
CA VAL A 9 48.72 11.32 80.58
C VAL A 9 48.21 12.67 81.07
N VAL A 10 47.89 13.59 80.16
CA VAL A 10 47.16 14.82 80.47
C VAL A 10 45.68 14.46 80.64
N GLN A 11 45.20 14.46 81.88
CA GLN A 11 43.80 14.14 82.20
C GLN A 11 42.87 15.36 82.03
N PRO A 12 41.56 15.15 81.83
CA PRO A 12 40.58 16.24 81.69
C PRO A 12 40.49 17.11 82.95
N VAL A 13 40.30 18.42 82.78
CA VAL A 13 40.23 19.43 83.86
C VAL A 13 39.20 19.08 84.94
N SER A 14 38.12 18.39 84.58
CA SER A 14 37.10 17.93 85.53
C SER A 14 37.64 16.98 86.60
N GLU A 15 38.61 16.12 86.28
CA GLU A 15 39.22 15.23 87.28
C GLU A 15 40.13 15.99 88.26
N TYR A 16 40.79 17.04 87.79
CA TYR A 16 41.62 17.92 88.64
C TYR A 16 40.78 18.68 89.66
N VAL A 17 39.62 19.21 89.24
CA VAL A 17 38.67 19.91 90.12
C VAL A 17 38.15 18.97 91.20
N ILE A 18 37.82 17.73 90.84
CA ILE A 18 37.32 16.74 91.80
C ILE A 18 38.43 16.31 92.78
N ARG A 19 39.68 16.18 92.32
CA ARG A 19 40.83 15.88 93.18
C ARG A 19 41.16 17.03 94.14
N TYR A 20 41.07 18.28 93.68
CA TYR A 20 41.25 19.47 94.52
C TYR A 20 40.27 19.50 95.68
N LEU A 21 38.98 19.36 95.38
CA LEU A 21 37.92 19.36 96.38
C LEU A 21 38.08 18.21 97.38
N ARG A 22 38.53 17.03 96.91
CA ARG A 22 38.82 15.88 97.79
C ARG A 22 40.05 16.10 98.67
N TRP A 23 41.10 16.73 98.17
CA TRP A 23 42.30 17.06 98.95
C TRP A 23 41.98 18.12 100.00
N PHE A 24 41.32 19.22 99.62
CA PHE A 24 40.96 20.32 100.52
C PHE A 24 40.07 19.84 101.69
N ASN A 25 39.09 18.97 101.42
CA ASN A 25 38.26 18.35 102.45
C ASN A 25 39.06 17.47 103.42
N LYS A 26 40.15 16.86 102.96
CA LYS A 26 41.02 16.01 103.79
C LYS A 26 41.95 16.85 104.69
N THR A 27 42.27 18.08 104.29
CA THR A 27 43.14 19.00 105.04
C THR A 27 42.38 19.82 106.10
N THR A 28 41.05 19.87 106.05
CA THR A 28 40.21 20.69 106.95
C THR A 28 39.31 19.90 107.91
N ASP A 29 39.38 18.55 107.90
CA ASP A 29 38.77 17.63 108.87
C ASP A 29 37.29 17.96 109.24
N LEU A 30 36.44 18.07 108.22
CA LEU A 30 35.01 18.35 108.38
C LEU A 30 34.17 17.16 107.86
N THR A 31 33.22 16.70 108.68
CA THR A 31 32.23 15.66 108.34
C THR A 31 30.86 16.30 108.09
N PHE A 32 30.19 15.93 106.99
CA PHE A 32 29.00 16.62 106.48
C PHE A 32 27.69 15.92 106.86
N GLY A 33 26.66 16.73 107.12
CA GLY A 33 25.26 16.33 107.31
C GLY A 33 24.36 16.90 106.21
N SER A 34 23.12 16.41 106.07
CA SER A 34 22.28 16.57 104.87
C SER A 34 21.68 17.97 104.60
N ASP A 35 22.20 19.05 105.17
CA ASP A 35 21.72 20.42 104.96
C ASP A 35 22.83 21.42 104.56
N ASP A 36 23.94 20.91 104.02
CA ASP A 36 25.15 21.70 103.72
C ASP A 36 25.21 22.29 102.29
N GLY A 37 24.16 22.15 101.47
CA GLY A 37 24.16 22.60 100.06
C GLY A 37 24.39 24.10 99.87
N GLN A 38 23.82 24.92 100.77
CA GLN A 38 23.96 26.38 100.72
C GLN A 38 25.33 26.85 101.22
N ARG A 39 25.92 26.12 102.17
CA ARG A 39 27.30 26.32 102.62
C ARG A 39 28.33 25.88 101.59
N ILE A 40 28.06 24.82 100.83
CA ILE A 40 28.91 24.40 99.69
C ILE A 40 28.91 25.47 98.60
N ALA A 41 27.75 26.10 98.32
CA ALA A 41 27.66 27.19 97.36
C ALA A 41 28.42 28.46 97.82
N GLU A 42 28.31 28.82 99.09
CA GLU A 42 29.10 29.92 99.68
C GLU A 42 30.61 29.60 99.74
N MET A 43 30.98 28.33 99.98
CA MET A 43 32.38 27.86 99.92
C MET A 43 32.96 27.93 98.51
N ILE A 44 32.20 27.50 97.50
CA ILE A 44 32.59 27.60 96.09
C ILE A 44 32.81 29.07 95.74
N ARG A 45 31.90 29.95 96.16
CA ARG A 45 32.02 31.38 95.93
C ARG A 45 33.23 32.00 96.64
N ALA A 46 33.47 31.64 97.89
CA ALA A 46 34.64 32.12 98.66
C ALA A 46 35.98 31.60 98.12
N ALA A 47 36.01 30.36 97.62
CA ALA A 47 37.19 29.80 96.95
C ALA A 47 37.50 30.48 95.61
N PHE A 48 36.51 31.10 94.97
CA PHE A 48 36.68 31.84 93.72
C PHE A 48 36.90 33.36 93.89
N GLU A 49 36.52 33.95 95.04
CA GLU A 49 36.77 35.37 95.34
C GLU A 49 38.19 35.64 95.91
N ALA A 50 38.93 34.62 96.37
CA ALA A 50 40.30 34.72 96.89
C ALA A 50 41.35 34.15 95.90
N PRO A 51 42.06 34.97 95.09
CA PRO A 51 42.85 34.48 93.95
C PRO A 51 44.18 33.81 94.32
N GLU A 52 44.72 34.02 95.52
CA GLU A 52 46.09 33.62 95.86
C GLU A 52 46.28 32.10 96.05
N ARG A 53 45.21 31.31 96.16
CA ARG A 53 45.31 29.86 96.49
C ARG A 53 45.07 28.89 95.33
N LEU A 54 44.74 29.40 94.14
CA LEU A 54 44.68 28.57 92.93
C LEU A 54 46.09 28.36 92.35
N GLU A 55 46.96 29.34 92.51
CA GLU A 55 48.38 29.30 92.11
C GLU A 55 49.18 28.34 93.02
N ASP A 56 48.86 28.28 94.32
CA ASP A 56 49.46 27.34 95.27
C ASP A 56 49.01 25.88 95.08
N PHE A 57 47.84 25.64 94.45
CA PHE A 57 47.32 24.28 94.23
C PHE A 57 47.86 23.63 92.96
N SER A 58 48.07 24.41 91.90
CA SER A 58 48.77 23.95 90.71
C SER A 58 50.24 24.32 90.88
N ASP A 59 51.11 23.43 91.36
CA ASP A 59 52.57 23.63 91.45
C ASP A 59 53.17 24.18 90.13
N GLY A 60 53.05 25.50 89.89
CA GLY A 60 53.56 26.28 88.76
C GLY A 60 53.18 25.89 87.31
N SER A 61 52.25 24.98 87.03
CA SER A 61 52.13 24.35 85.68
C SER A 61 50.98 24.82 84.78
N ILE A 62 50.18 25.83 85.16
CA ILE A 62 49.09 26.36 84.32
C ILE A 62 49.33 27.84 84.03
N SER A 63 49.27 28.23 82.75
CA SER A 63 49.55 29.60 82.35
C SER A 63 48.39 30.56 82.66
N SER A 64 48.69 31.83 82.94
CA SER A 64 47.69 32.84 83.28
C SER A 64 46.64 33.09 82.18
N SER A 65 46.96 32.75 80.93
CA SER A 65 46.05 32.84 79.78
C SER A 65 45.00 31.72 79.79
N GLU A 66 45.36 30.51 80.23
CA GLU A 66 44.45 29.36 80.35
C GLU A 66 43.46 29.57 81.50
N ILE A 67 43.92 30.18 82.61
CA ILE A 67 43.05 30.60 83.72
C ILE A 67 42.03 31.64 83.26
N GLN A 68 42.43 32.59 82.40
CA GLN A 68 41.50 33.55 81.80
C GLN A 68 40.51 32.89 80.82
N GLN A 69 40.94 31.89 80.05
CA GLN A 69 40.05 31.16 79.15
C GLN A 69 39.01 30.33 79.92
N ILE A 70 39.41 29.70 81.03
CA ILE A 70 38.50 28.98 81.92
C ILE A 70 37.48 29.94 82.55
N ARG A 71 37.92 31.12 83.01
CA ARG A 71 37.01 32.18 83.49
C ARG A 71 36.01 32.63 82.41
N LYS A 72 36.47 32.80 81.17
CA LYS A 72 35.64 33.24 80.03
C LYS A 72 34.64 32.16 79.59
N ALA A 73 35.01 30.89 79.66
CA ALA A 73 34.13 29.76 79.39
C ALA A 73 33.04 29.61 80.45
N ILE A 74 33.39 29.84 81.73
CA ILE A 74 32.44 29.76 82.85
C ILE A 74 31.47 30.96 82.85
N MET A 75 31.92 32.17 82.47
CA MET A 75 30.99 33.31 82.28
C MET A 75 29.99 33.07 81.13
N ARG A 76 30.40 32.39 80.05
CA ARG A 76 29.49 31.96 78.97
C ARG A 76 28.47 30.93 79.41
N LEU A 77 28.79 30.10 80.42
CA LEU A 77 27.89 29.11 80.99
C LEU A 77 26.89 29.73 82.00
N GLN A 78 27.24 30.84 82.64
CA GLN A 78 26.37 31.51 83.62
C GLN A 78 25.27 32.40 83.02
N HIS A 79 25.37 32.85 81.77
CA HIS A 79 24.38 33.74 81.13
C HIS A 79 23.91 33.18 79.77
N PRO A 80 23.01 32.17 79.75
CA PRO A 80 22.71 31.45 78.52
C PRO A 80 21.78 32.18 77.54
N ASN A 81 21.15 33.31 77.86
CA ASN A 81 20.29 34.07 76.95
C ASN A 81 19.93 35.44 77.56
N ASP A 82 20.74 36.48 77.31
CA ASP A 82 20.35 37.84 77.69
C ASP A 82 20.31 38.77 76.48
N GLU A 83 19.33 39.69 76.53
CA GLU A 83 19.03 40.75 75.56
C GLU A 83 20.27 41.52 75.07
N MET A 84 21.36 41.51 75.85
CA MET A 84 22.64 42.11 75.52
C MET A 84 23.33 41.47 74.30
N MET A 85 23.20 40.16 74.09
CA MET A 85 23.75 39.49 72.90
C MET A 85 22.92 39.83 71.67
N ASN A 86 21.59 39.90 71.84
CA ASN A 86 20.66 40.29 70.78
C ASN A 86 20.77 41.78 70.43
N SER A 87 21.05 42.66 71.39
CA SER A 87 21.29 44.07 71.15
C SER A 87 22.61 44.29 70.41
N LEU A 88 23.67 43.57 70.78
CA LEU A 88 24.95 43.63 70.08
C LEU A 88 24.86 43.11 68.63
N ILE A 89 24.09 42.04 68.41
CA ILE A 89 23.82 41.50 67.06
C ILE A 89 22.99 42.51 66.25
N ARG A 90 21.96 43.13 66.83
CA ARG A 90 21.17 44.19 66.16
C ARG A 90 22.03 45.41 65.82
N GLU A 91 22.87 45.85 66.73
CA GLU A 91 23.75 47.01 66.54
C GLU A 91 24.80 46.72 65.45
N MET A 92 25.41 45.53 65.44
CA MET A 92 26.31 45.11 64.35
C MET A 92 25.59 44.92 63.01
N LEU A 93 24.34 44.44 62.98
CA LEU A 93 23.54 44.35 61.76
C LEU A 93 23.13 45.73 61.20
N MET A 94 23.03 46.76 62.04
CA MET A 94 22.67 48.12 61.61
C MET A 94 23.88 48.92 61.11
N HIS A 95 25.07 48.65 61.65
CA HIS A 95 26.26 49.46 61.38
C HIS A 95 27.28 48.81 60.43
N ASP A 96 27.31 47.49 60.29
CA ASP A 96 28.25 46.80 59.40
C ASP A 96 27.55 46.08 58.25
N GLN A 97 27.52 46.75 57.09
CA GLN A 97 26.91 46.24 55.86
C GLN A 97 27.62 44.98 55.33
N LYS A 98 28.93 44.81 55.60
CA LYS A 98 29.67 43.59 55.20
C LYS A 98 29.28 42.41 56.07
N PHE A 99 29.01 42.64 57.35
CA PHE A 99 28.48 41.62 58.24
C PHE A 99 27.07 41.18 57.82
N VAL A 100 26.19 42.13 57.48
CA VAL A 100 24.85 41.83 56.93
C VAL A 100 24.93 40.99 55.65
N GLN A 101 25.84 41.33 54.74
CA GLN A 101 26.03 40.55 53.50
C GLN A 101 26.53 39.14 53.78
N ARG A 102 27.42 38.95 54.77
CA ARG A 102 27.90 37.62 55.17
C ARG A 102 26.80 36.80 55.85
N CYS A 103 26.02 37.39 56.74
CA CYS A 103 24.88 36.72 57.36
C CYS A 103 23.80 36.35 56.33
N ARG A 104 23.53 37.22 55.35
CA ARG A 104 22.67 36.88 54.22
C ARG A 104 23.26 35.77 53.38
N ALA A 105 24.54 35.84 53.02
CA ALA A 105 25.21 34.80 52.23
C ALA A 105 25.22 33.44 52.96
N GLU A 106 25.35 33.43 54.29
CA GLU A 106 25.25 32.21 55.09
C GLU A 106 23.81 31.68 55.12
N ALA A 107 22.81 32.55 55.34
CA ALA A 107 21.40 32.18 55.39
C ALA A 107 20.86 31.72 54.02
N PHE A 108 21.39 32.26 52.92
CA PHE A 108 21.05 31.85 51.56
C PHE A 108 21.96 30.75 51.02
N ARG A 109 23.02 30.34 51.72
CA ARG A 109 23.95 29.30 51.23
C ARG A 109 23.22 27.99 50.91
N ASP A 110 22.27 27.61 51.76
CA ASP A 110 21.50 26.38 51.61
C ASP A 110 20.36 26.53 50.57
N LEU A 111 19.97 27.77 50.23
CA LEU A 111 18.93 28.10 49.25
C LEU A 111 19.47 28.43 47.85
N GLU A 112 20.75 28.78 47.72
CA GLU A 112 21.43 29.02 46.44
C GLU A 112 21.35 27.84 45.44
N PRO A 113 21.49 26.56 45.85
CA PRO A 113 21.28 25.45 44.91
C PRO A 113 19.83 25.37 44.40
N GLU A 114 18.85 25.71 45.23
CA GLU A 114 17.44 25.71 44.84
C GLU A 114 17.13 26.89 43.90
N ILE A 115 17.66 28.08 44.19
CA ILE A 115 17.50 29.27 43.34
C ILE A 115 18.14 29.05 41.97
N SER A 116 19.34 28.47 41.91
CA SER A 116 20.02 28.15 40.65
C SER A 116 19.27 27.08 39.85
N SER A 117 18.78 26.04 40.50
CA SER A 117 17.91 25.03 39.87
C SER A 117 16.63 25.66 39.29
N LYS A 118 15.93 26.50 40.06
CA LYS A 118 14.72 27.21 39.60
C LYS A 118 14.99 28.18 38.45
N ARG A 119 16.13 28.87 38.45
CA ARG A 119 16.54 29.71 37.32
C ARG A 119 16.79 28.89 36.06
N GLN A 120 17.41 27.71 36.20
CA GLN A 120 17.65 26.82 35.08
C GLN A 120 16.33 26.24 34.53
N GLU A 121 15.39 25.87 35.40
CA GLU A 121 14.04 25.46 35.01
C GLU A 121 13.30 26.58 34.27
N MET A 122 13.36 27.83 34.75
CA MET A 122 12.76 28.96 34.03
C MET A 122 13.38 29.17 32.66
N HIS A 123 14.71 29.09 32.53
CA HIS A 123 15.38 29.26 31.24
C HIS A 123 14.97 28.17 30.25
N GLN A 124 14.84 26.92 30.70
CA GLN A 124 14.35 25.82 29.88
C GLN A 124 12.90 26.02 29.45
N LEU A 125 12.04 26.53 30.33
CA LEU A 125 10.65 26.84 30.01
C LEU A 125 10.53 28.01 29.02
N GLU A 126 11.37 29.04 29.16
CA GLU A 126 11.43 30.16 28.21
C GLU A 126 11.89 29.70 26.82
N GLU A 127 12.94 28.87 26.74
CA GLU A 127 13.39 28.27 25.48
C GLU A 127 12.30 27.41 24.84
N ALA A 128 11.62 26.57 25.63
CA ALA A 128 10.52 25.74 25.14
C ALA A 128 9.34 26.59 24.63
N ALA A 129 8.99 27.65 25.35
CA ALA A 129 7.94 28.58 24.93
C ALA A 129 8.31 29.30 23.62
N GLN A 130 9.57 29.69 23.46
CA GLN A 130 10.06 30.34 22.25
C GLN A 130 10.12 29.39 21.05
N GLN A 131 10.52 28.12 21.28
CA GLN A 131 10.43 27.07 20.26
C GLN A 131 8.99 26.79 19.85
N GLN A 132 8.06 26.70 20.81
CA GLN A 132 6.64 26.51 20.51
C GLN A 132 6.03 27.70 19.76
N ALA A 133 6.40 28.93 20.12
CA ALA A 133 5.96 30.12 19.41
C ALA A 133 6.45 30.15 17.96
N SER A 134 7.71 29.77 17.70
CA SER A 134 8.25 29.70 16.34
C SER A 134 7.61 28.57 15.51
N ALA A 135 7.37 27.40 16.12
CA ALA A 135 6.63 26.32 15.47
C ALA A 135 5.19 26.71 15.12
N ASN A 136 4.49 27.40 16.02
CA ASN A 136 3.14 27.91 15.78
C ASN A 136 3.11 28.96 14.64
N ALA A 137 4.12 29.85 14.58
CA ALA A 137 4.25 30.80 13.49
C ALA A 137 4.49 30.11 12.14
N ALA A 138 5.31 29.05 12.12
CA ALA A 138 5.54 28.25 10.92
C ALA A 138 4.27 27.52 10.45
N LEU A 139 3.51 26.93 11.38
CA LEU A 139 2.22 26.29 11.08
C LEU A 139 1.21 27.29 10.53
N ALA A 140 1.12 28.49 11.11
CA ALA A 140 0.22 29.54 10.62
C ALA A 140 0.58 30.01 9.20
N ALA A 141 1.89 30.10 8.89
CA ALA A 141 2.35 30.42 7.53
C ALA A 141 1.99 29.30 6.54
N GLN A 142 2.17 28.04 6.93
CA GLN A 142 1.80 26.88 6.11
C GLN A 142 0.28 26.82 5.86
N GLU A 143 -0.54 27.08 6.88
CA GLU A 143 -2.00 27.12 6.74
C GLU A 143 -2.43 28.20 5.76
N LYS A 144 -1.81 29.39 5.83
CA LYS A 144 -2.08 30.48 4.88
C LYS A 144 -1.71 30.09 3.44
N GLN A 145 -0.57 29.42 3.26
CA GLN A 145 -0.14 28.94 1.95
C GLN A 145 -1.10 27.88 1.38
N LEU A 146 -1.53 26.92 2.20
CA LEU A 146 -2.49 25.89 1.79
C LEU A 146 -3.85 26.49 1.43
N ARG A 147 -4.34 27.48 2.20
CA ARG A 147 -5.58 28.20 1.87
C ARG A 147 -5.48 28.90 0.52
N GLN A 148 -4.34 29.51 0.20
CA GLN A 148 -4.12 30.15 -1.10
C GLN A 148 -4.11 29.11 -2.24
N GLN A 149 -3.44 27.96 -2.05
CA GLN A 149 -3.44 26.89 -3.06
C GLN A 149 -4.83 26.29 -3.29
N ILE A 150 -5.65 26.15 -2.23
CA ILE A 150 -7.03 25.69 -2.35
C ILE A 150 -7.86 26.67 -3.18
N GLU A 151 -7.69 27.97 -2.96
CA GLU A 151 -8.43 28.99 -3.70
C GLU A 151 -8.01 29.03 -5.18
N GLU A 152 -6.71 28.95 -5.46
CA GLU A 152 -6.19 28.84 -6.83
C GLU A 152 -6.71 27.57 -7.54
N ALA A 153 -6.77 26.44 -6.83
CA ALA A 153 -7.31 25.20 -7.37
C ALA A 153 -8.82 25.31 -7.67
N ARG A 154 -9.59 25.96 -6.80
CA ARG A 154 -11.03 26.23 -7.02
C ARG A 154 -11.26 27.07 -8.25
N GLN A 155 -10.51 28.17 -8.40
CA GLN A 155 -10.60 29.02 -9.59
C GLN A 155 -10.28 28.24 -10.88
N ARG A 156 -9.26 27.37 -10.85
CA ARG A 156 -8.95 26.50 -12.01
C ARG A 156 -10.08 25.54 -12.34
N ILE A 157 -10.69 24.93 -11.33
CA ILE A 157 -11.84 24.02 -11.52
C ILE A 157 -13.00 24.78 -12.16
N GLU A 158 -13.32 25.98 -11.69
CA GLU A 158 -14.40 26.79 -12.28
C GLU A 158 -14.10 27.16 -13.74
N THR A 159 -12.86 27.54 -14.06
CA THR A 159 -12.48 27.83 -15.46
C THR A 159 -12.55 26.60 -16.36
N GLU A 160 -12.11 25.43 -15.88
CA GLU A 160 -12.17 24.19 -16.65
C GLU A 160 -13.62 23.68 -16.81
N GLN A 161 -14.48 23.88 -15.81
CA GLN A 161 -15.90 23.57 -15.92
C GLN A 161 -16.59 24.46 -16.97
N ALA A 162 -16.25 25.75 -17.03
CA ALA A 162 -16.74 26.63 -18.07
C ALA A 162 -16.28 26.19 -19.47
N ASN A 163 -14.99 25.85 -19.62
CA ASN A 163 -14.44 25.34 -20.88
C ASN A 163 -15.11 24.03 -21.30
N LEU A 164 -15.35 23.10 -20.36
CA LEU A 164 -16.05 21.86 -20.64
C LEU A 164 -17.47 22.11 -21.12
N HIS A 165 -18.19 23.06 -20.50
CA HIS A 165 -19.53 23.42 -20.92
C HIS A 165 -19.56 23.98 -22.34
N ASP A 166 -18.59 24.84 -22.70
CA ASP A 166 -18.47 25.40 -24.04
C ASP A 166 -18.16 24.30 -25.09
N VAL A 167 -17.27 23.37 -24.75
CA VAL A 167 -16.94 22.22 -25.61
C VAL A 167 -18.12 21.27 -25.77
N GLU A 168 -18.90 21.03 -24.72
CA GLU A 168 -20.12 20.22 -24.78
C GLU A 168 -21.18 20.88 -25.68
N GLN A 169 -21.39 22.19 -25.55
CA GLN A 169 -22.28 22.92 -26.45
C GLN A 169 -21.81 22.89 -27.90
N GLU A 170 -20.50 23.02 -28.14
CA GLU A 170 -19.95 22.94 -29.49
C GLU A 170 -20.11 21.54 -30.07
N LYS A 171 -19.83 20.49 -29.28
CA LYS A 171 -20.09 19.10 -29.65
C LYS A 171 -21.56 18.89 -30.00
N GLU A 172 -22.49 19.37 -29.18
CA GLU A 172 -23.93 19.19 -29.42
C GLU A 172 -24.38 19.92 -30.70
N ARG A 173 -23.86 21.12 -30.97
CA ARG A 173 -24.08 21.83 -32.24
C ARG A 173 -23.52 21.09 -33.44
N VAL A 174 -22.34 20.49 -33.31
CA VAL A 174 -21.72 19.70 -34.39
C VAL A 174 -22.51 18.41 -34.63
N LEU A 175 -22.95 17.72 -33.57
CA LEU A 175 -23.79 16.53 -33.67
C LEU A 175 -25.13 16.85 -34.33
N ALA A 176 -25.80 17.93 -33.92
CA ALA A 176 -27.05 18.36 -34.57
C ALA A 176 -26.87 18.62 -36.08
N ARG A 177 -25.76 19.24 -36.49
CA ARG A 177 -25.44 19.43 -37.92
C ARG A 177 -25.16 18.10 -38.63
N LEU A 178 -24.45 17.17 -37.98
CA LEU A 178 -24.19 15.86 -38.54
C LEU A 178 -25.47 15.04 -38.67
N ASP A 179 -26.40 15.17 -37.72
CA ASP A 179 -27.72 14.54 -37.76
C ASP A 179 -28.58 15.13 -38.88
N GLU A 180 -28.55 16.44 -39.09
CA GLU A 180 -29.20 17.09 -40.25
C GLU A 180 -28.61 16.61 -41.58
N ASP A 181 -27.27 16.53 -41.68
CA ASP A 181 -26.58 16.02 -42.88
C ASP A 181 -26.83 14.52 -43.10
N ALA A 182 -26.90 13.73 -42.02
CA ALA A 182 -27.24 12.32 -42.07
C ALA A 182 -28.71 12.11 -42.47
N ALA A 183 -29.64 12.91 -41.92
CA ALA A 183 -31.05 12.89 -42.29
C ALA A 183 -31.25 13.31 -43.76
N LEU A 184 -30.50 14.31 -44.24
CA LEU A 184 -30.46 14.69 -45.65
C LEU A 184 -29.92 13.57 -46.53
N ARG A 185 -28.82 12.91 -46.15
CA ARG A 185 -28.25 11.77 -46.90
C ARG A 185 -29.15 10.54 -46.86
N LEU A 186 -29.82 10.28 -45.74
CA LEU A 186 -30.81 9.21 -45.59
C LEU A 186 -32.07 9.51 -46.39
N GLY A 187 -32.53 10.77 -46.41
CA GLY A 187 -33.61 11.24 -47.26
C GLY A 187 -33.27 11.09 -48.74
N LEU A 188 -32.05 11.48 -49.16
CA LEU A 188 -31.56 11.31 -50.52
C LEU A 188 -31.42 9.83 -50.89
N ARG A 189 -30.88 9.00 -49.98
CA ARG A 189 -30.82 7.54 -50.16
C ARG A 189 -32.20 6.91 -50.20
N ALA A 190 -33.16 7.41 -49.41
CA ALA A 190 -34.53 6.95 -49.43
C ALA A 190 -35.19 7.32 -50.76
N THR A 191 -34.95 8.51 -51.31
CA THR A 191 -35.44 8.88 -52.65
C THR A 191 -34.78 8.06 -53.76
N VAL A 192 -33.47 7.79 -53.68
CA VAL A 192 -32.74 6.95 -54.64
C VAL A 192 -33.25 5.50 -54.56
N ARG A 193 -33.38 4.94 -53.35
CA ARG A 193 -33.98 3.61 -53.13
C ARG A 193 -35.45 3.58 -53.53
N PHE A 194 -36.20 4.66 -53.39
CA PHE A 194 -37.59 4.76 -53.85
C PHE A 194 -37.66 4.75 -55.37
N THR A 195 -36.74 5.44 -56.06
CA THR A 195 -36.63 5.37 -57.53
C THR A 195 -36.12 4.02 -58.02
N GLU A 196 -35.21 3.35 -57.30
CA GLU A 196 -34.73 1.99 -57.61
C GLU A 196 -35.80 0.92 -57.36
N ARG A 197 -36.65 1.09 -56.35
CA ARG A 197 -37.81 0.22 -56.07
C ARG A 197 -38.98 0.43 -57.05
N PHE A 198 -39.01 1.56 -57.75
CA PHE A 198 -39.99 1.80 -58.82
C PHE A 198 -39.57 1.15 -60.15
N THR A 199 -38.26 0.98 -60.37
CA THR A 199 -37.71 0.35 -61.58
C THR A 199 -37.45 -1.15 -61.42
N ALA A 200 -37.19 -1.63 -60.20
CA ALA A 200 -37.14 -3.05 -59.88
C ALA A 200 -38.45 -3.47 -59.20
N GLY A 201 -39.24 -4.29 -59.90
CA GLY A 201 -40.57 -4.73 -59.49
C GLY A 201 -40.67 -5.26 -58.05
N GLN A 202 -41.79 -4.90 -57.43
CA GLN A 202 -42.36 -5.34 -56.16
C GLN A 202 -41.79 -6.64 -55.56
N SER A 203 -41.19 -6.52 -54.38
CA SER A 203 -41.41 -7.46 -53.28
C SER A 203 -41.34 -6.73 -51.93
N SER A 204 -42.50 -6.67 -51.27
CA SER A 204 -42.73 -6.69 -49.81
C SER A 204 -41.70 -5.99 -48.91
N GLY A 205 -42.03 -4.77 -48.53
CA GLY A 205 -41.42 -4.10 -47.37
C GLY A 205 -42.00 -4.64 -46.06
N SER A 206 -41.11 -5.08 -45.16
CA SER A 206 -41.20 -5.04 -43.69
C SER A 206 -40.31 -6.13 -43.04
N ALA A 207 -38.98 -6.03 -43.14
CA ALA A 207 -38.05 -6.93 -42.42
C ALA A 207 -36.56 -6.48 -42.38
N ALA A 208 -36.21 -5.26 -42.79
CA ALA A 208 -34.80 -4.94 -43.12
C ALA A 208 -33.92 -4.46 -41.95
N GLU A 209 -34.46 -4.29 -40.73
CA GLU A 209 -33.69 -3.75 -39.59
C GLU A 209 -33.03 -4.80 -38.68
N ASN A 210 -33.40 -6.10 -38.79
CA ASN A 210 -32.89 -7.16 -37.90
C ASN A 210 -32.03 -8.23 -38.59
N VAL A 211 -31.69 -8.07 -39.86
CA VAL A 211 -30.97 -9.10 -40.63
C VAL A 211 -29.46 -8.98 -40.36
N LEU A 212 -28.87 -10.04 -39.79
CA LEU A 212 -27.43 -10.20 -39.72
C LEU A 212 -26.87 -10.38 -41.13
N ASN A 213 -26.18 -9.37 -41.64
CA ASN A 213 -25.59 -9.40 -42.98
C ASN A 213 -24.08 -9.63 -42.88
N PRO A 214 -23.59 -10.83 -43.24
CA PRO A 214 -22.16 -11.13 -43.24
C PRO A 214 -21.42 -10.37 -44.35
N VAL A 215 -20.35 -9.69 -43.95
CA VAL A 215 -19.46 -8.95 -44.85
C VAL A 215 -18.08 -9.59 -44.84
N ARG A 216 -17.57 -9.97 -46.01
CA ARG A 216 -16.22 -10.53 -46.14
C ARG A 216 -15.15 -9.45 -45.95
N TYR A 217 -14.06 -9.80 -45.29
CA TYR A 217 -12.87 -8.95 -45.29
C TYR A 217 -12.29 -8.82 -46.71
N PRO A 218 -11.54 -7.73 -46.99
CA PRO A 218 -10.88 -7.57 -48.28
C PRO A 218 -9.97 -8.75 -48.61
N GLU A 219 -10.04 -9.24 -49.84
CA GLU A 219 -9.13 -10.27 -50.33
C GLU A 219 -7.72 -9.69 -50.43
N LEU A 220 -6.78 -10.28 -49.69
CA LEU A 220 -5.39 -9.85 -49.64
C LEU A 220 -4.51 -11.01 -50.16
N GLY A 221 -4.24 -11.03 -51.47
CA GLY A 221 -3.18 -11.87 -52.09
C GLY A 221 -3.61 -13.12 -52.86
N THR A 222 -2.64 -13.77 -53.52
CA THR A 222 -2.83 -14.87 -54.48
C THR A 222 -2.45 -16.25 -53.93
N PRO A 223 -3.01 -17.36 -54.45
CA PRO A 223 -2.79 -18.72 -53.95
C PRO A 223 -1.32 -19.16 -53.93
N SER A 224 -0.82 -19.62 -52.78
CA SER A 224 0.44 -20.38 -52.66
C SER A 224 0.15 -21.77 -52.09
N ALA A 225 0.61 -22.80 -52.80
CA ALA A 225 0.42 -24.19 -52.43
C ALA A 225 1.61 -24.72 -51.62
N GLY A 226 1.32 -25.36 -50.49
CA GLY A 226 2.25 -26.27 -49.82
C GLY A 226 2.75 -25.75 -48.48
N ASP A 227 2.20 -26.32 -47.39
CA ASP A 227 2.88 -26.81 -46.18
C ASP A 227 1.79 -27.27 -45.17
N SER A 228 2.17 -27.79 -44.00
CA SER A 228 1.22 -28.26 -42.96
C SER A 228 0.28 -27.13 -42.50
N ILE A 229 -0.88 -27.45 -41.89
CA ILE A 229 -1.81 -26.43 -41.35
C ILE A 229 -1.08 -25.51 -40.36
N ALA A 230 -0.20 -26.07 -39.53
CA ALA A 230 0.57 -25.31 -38.57
C ALA A 230 1.53 -24.31 -39.26
N ASP A 231 2.19 -24.72 -40.33
CA ASP A 231 3.10 -23.87 -41.09
C ASP A 231 2.34 -22.77 -41.86
N ALA A 232 1.19 -23.11 -42.46
CA ALA A 232 0.33 -22.13 -43.12
C ALA A 232 -0.21 -21.08 -42.13
N LEU A 233 -0.67 -21.51 -40.95
CA LEU A 233 -1.09 -20.59 -39.89
C LEU A 233 0.07 -19.70 -39.45
N LYS A 234 1.25 -20.28 -39.20
CA LYS A 234 2.44 -19.53 -38.77
C LYS A 234 2.86 -18.47 -39.79
N HIS A 235 2.86 -18.84 -41.07
CA HIS A 235 3.19 -17.95 -42.17
C HIS A 235 2.16 -16.82 -42.28
N ASN A 236 0.87 -17.15 -42.29
CA ASN A 236 -0.21 -16.18 -42.40
C ASN A 236 -0.22 -15.20 -41.23
N LEU A 237 -0.05 -15.67 -39.99
CA LEU A 237 -0.01 -14.81 -38.81
C LEU A 237 1.08 -13.73 -38.95
N ARG A 238 2.28 -14.11 -39.41
CA ARG A 238 3.39 -13.17 -39.65
C ARG A 238 3.05 -12.15 -40.73
N GLN A 239 2.36 -12.56 -41.78
CA GLN A 239 1.99 -11.67 -42.88
C GLN A 239 0.87 -10.69 -42.53
N PHE A 240 -0.08 -11.13 -41.70
CA PHE A 240 -1.06 -10.23 -41.11
C PHE A 240 -0.49 -9.35 -39.99
N GLY A 241 0.84 -9.34 -39.82
CA GLY A 241 1.56 -8.42 -38.94
C GLY A 241 1.68 -8.88 -37.49
N ILE A 242 1.28 -10.12 -37.16
CA ILE A 242 1.40 -10.65 -35.80
C ILE A 242 2.84 -11.08 -35.55
N VAL A 243 3.46 -10.44 -34.57
CA VAL A 243 4.85 -10.72 -34.17
C VAL A 243 4.95 -10.97 -32.66
N PRO A 244 5.84 -11.87 -32.23
CA PRO A 244 6.14 -12.03 -30.82
C PRO A 244 6.96 -10.83 -30.31
N VAL A 245 6.56 -10.26 -29.17
CA VAL A 245 7.24 -9.10 -28.57
C VAL A 245 8.22 -9.52 -27.47
N ARG A 246 8.09 -10.74 -26.96
CA ARG A 246 8.95 -11.28 -25.90
C ARG A 246 9.80 -12.44 -26.40
N GLN A 247 11.00 -12.54 -25.85
CA GLN A 247 11.92 -13.66 -26.13
C GLN A 247 11.34 -15.02 -25.73
N SER A 248 10.41 -15.06 -24.77
CA SER A 248 9.70 -16.27 -24.35
C SER A 248 8.49 -16.61 -25.22
N ALA A 249 8.16 -15.78 -26.20
CA ALA A 249 6.99 -15.94 -27.06
C ALA A 249 7.44 -16.50 -28.41
N ASP A 250 7.02 -17.72 -28.71
CA ASP A 250 7.19 -18.31 -30.04
C ASP A 250 5.86 -18.22 -30.81
N MET A 251 5.94 -18.04 -32.12
CA MET A 251 4.78 -18.18 -33.00
C MET A 251 4.22 -19.60 -33.00
N ASN A 252 5.07 -20.61 -32.78
CA ASN A 252 4.61 -21.99 -32.63
C ASN A 252 3.65 -22.13 -31.45
N MET A 253 3.93 -21.47 -30.31
CA MET A 253 3.04 -21.51 -29.14
C MET A 253 1.64 -20.94 -29.44
N LEU A 254 1.55 -19.88 -30.26
CA LEU A 254 0.27 -19.31 -30.69
C LEU A 254 -0.49 -20.28 -31.60
N VAL A 255 0.19 -20.81 -32.64
CA VAL A 255 -0.40 -21.74 -33.61
C VAL A 255 -0.88 -23.02 -32.93
N ASP A 256 -0.02 -23.64 -32.12
CA ASP A 256 -0.30 -24.87 -31.41
C ASP A 256 -1.39 -24.67 -30.34
N GLY A 257 -1.37 -23.53 -29.65
CA GLY A 257 -2.42 -23.09 -28.76
C GLY A 257 -3.77 -22.99 -29.44
N ILE A 258 -3.83 -22.35 -30.62
CA ILE A 258 -5.08 -22.25 -31.40
C ILE A 258 -5.54 -23.62 -31.87
N ARG A 259 -4.66 -24.48 -32.39
CA ARG A 259 -5.01 -25.84 -32.86
C ARG A 259 -5.58 -26.70 -31.73
N SER A 260 -4.95 -26.69 -30.56
CA SER A 260 -5.46 -27.41 -29.38
C SER A 260 -6.79 -26.82 -28.89
N THR A 261 -6.99 -25.50 -29.01
CA THR A 261 -8.25 -24.84 -28.66
C THR A 261 -9.39 -25.26 -29.59
N LEU A 262 -9.15 -25.26 -30.90
CA LEU A 262 -10.13 -25.65 -31.92
C LEU A 262 -10.53 -27.13 -31.85
N SER A 263 -9.75 -27.97 -31.16
CA SER A 263 -10.14 -29.35 -30.85
C SER A 263 -11.19 -29.46 -29.73
N ALA A 264 -11.34 -28.41 -28.92
CA ALA A 264 -12.23 -28.40 -27.76
C ALA A 264 -13.41 -27.42 -27.91
N THR A 265 -13.20 -26.27 -28.57
CA THR A 265 -14.22 -25.25 -28.80
C THR A 265 -13.97 -24.46 -30.08
N HIS A 266 -15.06 -24.06 -30.74
CA HIS A 266 -15.04 -23.15 -31.88
C HIS A 266 -15.31 -21.69 -31.48
N LEU A 267 -15.50 -21.39 -30.19
CA LEU A 267 -15.80 -20.05 -29.68
C LEU A 267 -14.54 -19.43 -29.05
N LEU A 268 -14.00 -18.40 -29.69
CA LEU A 268 -12.74 -17.75 -29.30
C LEU A 268 -12.96 -16.29 -28.93
N ALA A 269 -12.66 -15.91 -27.69
CA ALA A 269 -12.59 -14.51 -27.27
C ALA A 269 -11.18 -13.97 -27.49
N VAL A 270 -11.04 -12.94 -28.31
CA VAL A 270 -9.75 -12.44 -28.81
C VAL A 270 -9.71 -10.93 -28.70
N ASP A 271 -8.57 -10.34 -28.29
CA ASP A 271 -8.39 -8.89 -28.36
C ASP A 271 -8.74 -8.35 -29.75
N SER A 272 -9.57 -7.28 -29.79
CA SER A 272 -10.07 -6.68 -31.03
C SER A 272 -9.00 -6.36 -32.07
N MET A 273 -7.77 -6.02 -31.65
CA MET A 273 -6.65 -5.74 -32.56
C MET A 273 -6.19 -6.99 -33.32
N PHE A 274 -6.37 -8.16 -32.72
CA PHE A 274 -5.96 -9.46 -33.29
C PHE A 274 -7.12 -10.17 -33.99
N ALA A 275 -8.37 -9.78 -33.74
CA ALA A 275 -9.56 -10.48 -34.24
C ALA A 275 -9.56 -10.64 -35.77
N ALA A 276 -9.44 -9.54 -36.52
CA ALA A 276 -9.44 -9.60 -37.99
C ALA A 276 -8.20 -10.32 -38.58
N PRO A 277 -6.95 -10.02 -38.14
CA PRO A 277 -5.76 -10.78 -38.54
C PRO A 277 -5.88 -12.30 -38.30
N LEU A 278 -6.35 -12.69 -37.12
CA LEU A 278 -6.49 -14.09 -36.73
C LEU A 278 -7.61 -14.78 -37.52
N ALA A 279 -8.75 -14.12 -37.70
CA ALA A 279 -9.87 -14.63 -38.47
C ALA A 279 -9.47 -14.90 -39.92
N ASN A 280 -8.81 -13.95 -40.58
CA ASN A 280 -8.32 -14.13 -41.94
C ASN A 280 -7.27 -15.24 -42.02
N THR A 281 -6.34 -15.30 -41.07
CA THR A 281 -5.34 -16.38 -41.00
C THR A 281 -6.01 -17.76 -40.97
N LEU A 282 -6.99 -17.95 -40.09
CA LEU A 282 -7.73 -19.20 -39.96
C LEU A 282 -8.56 -19.50 -41.21
N SER A 283 -9.28 -18.51 -41.74
CA SER A 283 -10.14 -18.70 -42.91
C SER A 283 -9.34 -19.05 -44.16
N TYR A 284 -8.18 -18.40 -44.36
CA TYR A 284 -7.27 -18.73 -45.45
C TYR A 284 -6.64 -20.13 -45.29
N ALA A 285 -6.30 -20.53 -44.06
CA ALA A 285 -5.78 -21.86 -43.78
C ALA A 285 -6.81 -22.99 -43.94
N VAL A 286 -8.11 -22.70 -43.81
CA VAL A 286 -9.17 -23.73 -43.85
C VAL A 286 -9.92 -23.78 -45.19
N ARG A 287 -10.27 -22.62 -45.77
CA ARG A 287 -11.13 -22.52 -46.96
C ARG A 287 -10.52 -21.70 -48.10
N SER A 288 -9.34 -21.12 -47.91
CA SER A 288 -8.69 -20.27 -48.91
C SER A 288 -9.48 -19.02 -49.30
N VAL A 289 -10.38 -18.57 -48.43
CA VAL A 289 -11.19 -17.35 -48.59
C VAL A 289 -11.02 -16.45 -47.37
N PRO A 290 -11.17 -15.12 -47.48
CA PRO A 290 -11.17 -14.24 -46.33
C PRO A 290 -12.32 -14.57 -45.38
N ALA A 291 -12.12 -14.29 -44.09
CA ALA A 291 -13.17 -14.46 -43.09
C ALA A 291 -14.31 -13.46 -43.32
N SER A 292 -15.47 -13.75 -42.75
CA SER A 292 -16.61 -12.83 -42.72
C SER A 292 -16.75 -12.21 -41.34
N HIS A 293 -17.26 -10.98 -41.29
CA HIS A 293 -17.63 -10.31 -40.05
C HIS A 293 -19.08 -9.85 -40.10
N VAL A 294 -19.73 -9.85 -38.95
CA VAL A 294 -21.11 -9.40 -38.75
C VAL A 294 -21.12 -8.53 -37.51
N SER A 295 -21.63 -7.31 -37.66
CA SER A 295 -21.92 -6.44 -36.52
C SER A 295 -23.29 -6.79 -35.97
N VAL A 296 -23.33 -7.28 -34.74
CA VAL A 296 -24.60 -7.59 -34.07
C VAL A 296 -25.18 -6.27 -33.53
N PRO A 297 -26.42 -5.91 -33.90
CA PRO A 297 -27.10 -4.75 -33.33
C PRO A 297 -27.24 -4.86 -31.81
N THR A 298 -27.42 -3.73 -31.13
CA THR A 298 -27.82 -3.72 -29.72
C THR A 298 -29.22 -4.31 -29.57
N ASP A 299 -29.46 -5.11 -28.53
CA ASP A 299 -30.75 -5.75 -28.23
C ASP A 299 -31.24 -6.76 -29.29
N TRP A 300 -30.30 -7.41 -29.98
CA TRP A 300 -30.65 -8.39 -31.01
C TRP A 300 -31.10 -9.73 -30.39
N ASN A 301 -32.19 -10.32 -30.90
CA ASN A 301 -32.87 -11.46 -30.29
C ASN A 301 -33.40 -12.51 -31.29
N ASP A 302 -32.87 -12.56 -32.51
CA ASP A 302 -33.33 -13.50 -33.55
C ASP A 302 -32.47 -14.77 -33.61
N SER A 303 -32.74 -15.73 -32.73
CA SER A 303 -32.00 -16.99 -32.68
C SER A 303 -31.99 -17.75 -34.02
N SER A 304 -33.04 -17.62 -34.83
CA SER A 304 -33.15 -18.34 -36.11
C SER A 304 -32.16 -17.82 -37.15
N ALA A 305 -32.01 -16.50 -37.22
CA ALA A 305 -31.00 -15.87 -38.08
C ALA A 305 -29.57 -16.17 -37.59
N LEU A 306 -29.36 -16.41 -36.29
CA LEU A 306 -28.07 -16.86 -35.76
C LEU A 306 -27.75 -18.27 -36.25
N ASP A 307 -28.71 -19.18 -36.11
CA ASP A 307 -28.54 -20.57 -36.51
C ASP A 307 -28.32 -20.70 -38.02
N ASP A 308 -29.06 -19.95 -38.83
CA ASP A 308 -28.87 -19.91 -40.28
C ASP A 308 -27.47 -19.38 -40.66
N LEU A 309 -26.99 -18.35 -39.95
CA LEU A 309 -25.66 -17.78 -40.16
C LEU A 309 -24.54 -18.74 -39.75
N LEU A 310 -24.71 -19.45 -38.63
CA LEU A 310 -23.73 -20.43 -38.14
C LEU A 310 -23.67 -21.69 -38.98
N ASN A 311 -24.77 -22.05 -39.66
CA ASN A 311 -24.86 -23.22 -40.52
C ASN A 311 -24.60 -22.90 -42.01
N ASP A 312 -24.23 -21.66 -42.36
CA ASP A 312 -23.85 -21.30 -43.72
C ASP A 312 -22.49 -21.93 -44.10
N ASP A 313 -22.54 -22.98 -44.93
CA ASP A 313 -21.36 -23.68 -45.47
C ASP A 313 -20.32 -22.77 -46.14
N ARG A 314 -20.73 -21.57 -46.57
CA ARG A 314 -19.86 -20.57 -47.20
C ARG A 314 -18.93 -19.87 -46.21
N GLN A 315 -19.21 -19.96 -44.90
CA GLN A 315 -18.52 -19.24 -43.85
C GLN A 315 -18.08 -20.20 -42.75
N ARG A 316 -16.79 -20.58 -42.77
CA ARG A 316 -16.23 -21.45 -41.73
C ARG A 316 -15.57 -20.69 -40.57
N VAL A 317 -15.27 -19.41 -40.79
CA VAL A 317 -14.74 -18.50 -39.77
C VAL A 317 -15.52 -17.20 -39.82
N LEU A 318 -16.10 -16.82 -38.68
CA LEU A 318 -16.99 -15.68 -38.54
C LEU A 318 -16.54 -14.81 -37.36
N VAL A 319 -16.44 -13.50 -37.58
CA VAL A 319 -16.22 -12.51 -36.52
C VAL A 319 -17.55 -11.87 -36.16
N LEU A 320 -17.96 -11.97 -34.90
CA LEU A 320 -19.18 -11.33 -34.40
C LEU A 320 -18.83 -10.13 -33.53
N ASP A 321 -19.00 -8.94 -34.08
CA ASP A 321 -18.71 -7.69 -33.37
C ASP A 321 -19.83 -7.33 -32.39
N ASN A 322 -19.48 -6.58 -31.33
CA ASN A 322 -20.41 -6.03 -30.32
C ASN A 322 -21.14 -7.06 -29.42
N LEU A 323 -20.54 -8.22 -29.18
CA LEU A 323 -21.13 -9.25 -28.30
C LEU A 323 -20.67 -9.18 -26.83
N PHE A 324 -19.47 -8.68 -26.55
CA PHE A 324 -19.00 -8.45 -25.17
C PHE A 324 -19.57 -7.15 -24.60
N ASP A 325 -20.90 -7.03 -24.61
CA ASP A 325 -21.70 -5.99 -23.96
C ASP A 325 -22.81 -6.69 -23.16
N THR A 326 -23.14 -6.17 -21.98
CA THR A 326 -24.19 -6.71 -21.09
C THR A 326 -25.55 -6.82 -21.78
N VAL A 327 -25.78 -6.01 -22.83
CA VAL A 327 -27.03 -5.98 -23.58
C VAL A 327 -27.20 -7.21 -24.49
N ASN A 328 -26.11 -7.77 -25.02
CA ASN A 328 -26.11 -8.88 -25.99
C ASN A 328 -25.76 -10.23 -25.36
N GLU A 329 -25.87 -10.35 -24.04
CA GLU A 329 -25.50 -11.56 -23.31
C GLU A 329 -26.38 -12.77 -23.66
N SER A 330 -27.65 -12.54 -24.02
CA SER A 330 -28.56 -13.59 -24.53
C SER A 330 -27.97 -14.30 -25.75
N VAL A 331 -27.39 -13.55 -26.69
CA VAL A 331 -26.76 -14.07 -27.90
C VAL A 331 -25.53 -14.91 -27.56
N LEU A 332 -24.74 -14.52 -26.55
CA LEU A 332 -23.61 -15.34 -26.08
C LEU A 332 -24.07 -16.69 -25.51
N PHE A 333 -25.20 -16.72 -24.79
CA PHE A 333 -25.78 -17.98 -24.32
C PHE A 333 -26.32 -18.83 -25.47
N GLU A 334 -26.93 -18.24 -26.48
CA GLU A 334 -27.37 -18.95 -27.68
C GLU A 334 -26.19 -19.55 -28.46
N LEU A 335 -25.14 -18.76 -28.69
CA LEU A 335 -23.87 -19.23 -29.29
C LEU A 335 -23.25 -20.40 -28.51
N SER A 336 -23.30 -20.34 -27.17
CA SER A 336 -22.75 -21.41 -26.32
C SER A 336 -23.51 -22.74 -26.42
N ARG A 337 -24.76 -22.68 -26.89
CA ARG A 337 -25.66 -23.84 -27.08
C ARG A 337 -25.66 -24.32 -28.52
N ALA A 338 -25.40 -23.43 -29.47
CA ALA A 338 -25.29 -23.77 -30.88
C ALA A 338 -24.15 -24.78 -31.11
N GLN A 339 -24.48 -25.90 -31.73
CA GLN A 339 -23.52 -26.94 -32.09
C GLN A 339 -23.12 -26.77 -33.55
N SER A 340 -22.36 -25.73 -33.85
CA SER A 340 -21.85 -25.45 -35.20
C SER A 340 -20.36 -25.78 -35.33
N GLU A 341 -19.97 -26.19 -36.54
CA GLU A 341 -18.57 -26.33 -36.95
C GLU A 341 -17.89 -24.99 -37.30
N THR A 342 -18.67 -23.90 -37.34
CA THR A 342 -18.16 -22.57 -37.68
C THR A 342 -17.35 -22.01 -36.51
N ILE A 343 -16.13 -21.58 -36.80
CA ILE A 343 -15.23 -20.93 -35.84
C ILE A 343 -15.71 -19.49 -35.65
N VAL A 344 -16.15 -19.17 -34.44
CA VAL A 344 -16.63 -17.83 -34.08
C VAL A 344 -15.56 -17.11 -33.27
N ILE A 345 -15.11 -15.97 -33.78
CA ILE A 345 -14.22 -15.05 -33.07
C ILE A 345 -15.04 -13.90 -32.50
N LEU A 346 -14.85 -13.65 -31.21
CA LEU A 346 -15.55 -12.66 -30.41
C LEU A 346 -14.54 -11.58 -30.00
N PRO A 347 -14.55 -10.42 -30.66
CA PRO A 347 -13.61 -9.34 -30.39
C PRO A 347 -13.82 -8.72 -29.01
N VAL A 348 -12.76 -8.64 -28.23
CA VAL A 348 -12.70 -7.98 -26.93
C VAL A 348 -12.14 -6.58 -27.16
N GLY A 349 -13.03 -5.59 -27.26
CA GLY A 349 -12.64 -4.18 -27.40
C GLY A 349 -12.12 -3.59 -26.08
N ALA A 350 -12.90 -3.75 -25.01
CA ALA A 350 -12.52 -3.32 -23.66
C ALA A 350 -12.37 -4.53 -22.74
N TYR A 351 -11.16 -4.74 -22.20
CA TYR A 351 -10.86 -5.83 -21.27
C TYR A 351 -11.74 -5.80 -20.00
N GLY A 352 -12.20 -4.63 -19.59
CA GLY A 352 -13.15 -4.47 -18.49
C GLY A 352 -14.53 -5.10 -18.76
N ASN A 353 -14.87 -5.44 -20.00
CA ASN A 353 -16.13 -6.11 -20.33
C ASN A 353 -16.07 -7.61 -20.03
N LEU A 354 -14.87 -8.21 -19.98
CA LEU A 354 -14.68 -9.63 -19.67
C LEU A 354 -15.24 -10.02 -18.29
N ARG A 355 -15.28 -9.05 -17.35
CA ARG A 355 -15.87 -9.23 -16.01
C ARG A 355 -17.36 -8.97 -15.92
N LEU A 356 -17.96 -8.38 -16.96
CA LEU A 356 -19.39 -8.04 -16.98
C LEU A 356 -20.24 -9.20 -17.53
N VAL A 357 -19.61 -10.11 -18.28
CA VAL A 357 -20.26 -11.32 -18.80
C VAL A 357 -20.36 -12.40 -17.72
N ALA A 358 -21.47 -13.12 -17.72
CA ALA A 358 -21.74 -14.24 -16.85
C ALA A 358 -20.62 -15.28 -16.88
N ARG A 359 -20.34 -15.86 -15.71
CA ARG A 359 -19.19 -16.75 -15.51
C ARG A 359 -19.35 -18.04 -16.31
N GLU A 360 -20.59 -18.46 -16.54
CA GLU A 360 -20.97 -19.68 -17.22
C GLU A 360 -20.62 -19.65 -18.71
N ILE A 361 -20.62 -18.47 -19.33
CA ILE A 361 -20.28 -18.29 -20.75
C ILE A 361 -18.82 -18.72 -21.00
N TRP A 362 -17.93 -18.44 -20.04
CA TRP A 362 -16.52 -18.84 -20.09
C TRP A 362 -16.29 -20.35 -19.98
N ASN A 363 -17.32 -21.15 -19.70
CA ASN A 363 -17.21 -22.62 -19.73
C ASN A 363 -17.22 -23.16 -21.17
N ARG A 364 -17.65 -22.35 -22.16
CA ARG A 364 -17.73 -22.70 -23.59
C ARG A 364 -16.84 -21.83 -24.46
N ILE A 365 -16.66 -20.57 -24.07
CA ILE A 365 -15.81 -19.61 -24.80
C ILE A 365 -14.41 -19.62 -24.21
N PHE A 366 -13.40 -19.83 -25.04
CA PHE A 366 -12.00 -19.76 -24.62
C PHE A 366 -11.42 -18.36 -24.83
N TYR A 367 -10.71 -17.84 -23.82
CA TYR A 367 -9.96 -16.60 -23.96
C TYR A 367 -8.58 -16.88 -24.57
N VAL A 368 -8.32 -16.32 -25.75
CA VAL A 368 -7.07 -16.50 -26.48
C VAL A 368 -6.02 -15.53 -25.93
N PRO A 369 -4.92 -16.03 -25.33
CA PRO A 369 -3.90 -15.15 -24.75
C PRO A 369 -3.03 -14.50 -25.82
N THR A 370 -3.23 -13.20 -26.01
CA THR A 370 -2.49 -12.38 -27.00
C THR A 370 -1.44 -11.45 -26.36
N GLU A 371 -1.28 -11.46 -25.02
CA GLU A 371 -0.46 -10.49 -24.26
C GLU A 371 1.04 -10.53 -24.61
N ARG A 372 1.49 -11.60 -25.25
CA ARG A 372 2.88 -11.84 -25.67
C ARG A 372 3.17 -11.38 -27.10
N TYR A 373 2.14 -10.97 -27.84
CA TYR A 373 2.21 -10.64 -29.26
C TYR A 373 1.83 -9.17 -29.49
N ALA A 374 2.18 -8.64 -30.65
CA ALA A 374 1.71 -7.35 -31.13
C ALA A 374 1.32 -7.46 -32.59
N VAL A 375 0.42 -6.57 -33.02
CA VAL A 375 0.05 -6.39 -34.41
C VAL A 375 0.78 -5.16 -34.94
N LEU A 376 1.63 -5.36 -35.94
CA LEU A 376 2.31 -4.29 -36.66
C LEU A 376 1.53 -3.91 -37.92
N SER A 377 1.67 -2.66 -38.36
CA SER A 377 1.15 -2.22 -39.66
C SER A 377 1.75 -3.07 -40.77
N GLN A 378 0.89 -3.58 -41.64
CA GLN A 378 1.20 -4.61 -42.64
C GLN A 378 2.33 -4.17 -43.59
N SER A 379 3.26 -5.10 -43.88
CA SER A 379 4.13 -5.03 -45.06
C SER A 379 3.55 -5.94 -46.15
N ALA A 380 3.63 -5.54 -47.42
CA ALA A 380 2.89 -6.09 -48.56
C ALA A 380 2.74 -7.64 -48.57
N PRO A 381 1.51 -8.22 -48.70
CA PRO A 381 1.24 -9.61 -48.36
C PRO A 381 1.23 -10.61 -49.54
N THR A 382 1.55 -11.88 -49.24
CA THR A 382 1.25 -13.07 -50.07
C THR A 382 0.93 -14.29 -49.17
N PRO A 383 -0.32 -14.45 -48.69
CA PRO A 383 -0.70 -15.53 -47.76
C PRO A 383 -0.46 -16.91 -48.35
N ALA A 384 -0.13 -17.86 -47.47
CA ALA A 384 0.04 -19.26 -47.80
C ALA A 384 -1.19 -20.04 -47.36
N PHE A 385 -1.52 -21.07 -48.14
CA PHE A 385 -2.72 -21.87 -47.94
C PHE A 385 -2.29 -23.29 -47.57
N ALA A 386 -3.02 -23.91 -46.65
CA ALA A 386 -2.98 -25.35 -46.46
C ALA A 386 -4.32 -25.93 -46.90
N HIS A 387 -4.30 -27.02 -47.66
CA HIS A 387 -5.50 -27.80 -47.97
C HIS A 387 -5.45 -29.09 -47.16
N HIS A 388 -5.71 -29.02 -45.86
CA HIS A 388 -5.77 -30.23 -45.05
C HIS A 388 -6.97 -30.18 -44.09
N SER A 389 -7.69 -31.30 -44.04
CA SER A 389 -8.66 -31.62 -43.02
C SER A 389 -7.94 -32.48 -41.98
N GLU A 390 -7.18 -31.85 -41.08
CA GLU A 390 -6.64 -32.60 -39.93
C GLU A 390 -7.80 -33.01 -39.03
N SER A 391 -7.88 -34.29 -38.70
CA SER A 391 -8.82 -34.78 -37.69
C SER A 391 -8.36 -34.31 -36.32
N ASN A 392 -9.18 -33.52 -35.64
CA ASN A 392 -8.90 -33.15 -34.25
C ASN A 392 -8.92 -34.42 -33.38
N PRO A 393 -7.94 -34.59 -32.46
CA PRO A 393 -7.91 -35.74 -31.58
C PRO A 393 -9.12 -35.70 -30.62
N SER A 394 -9.88 -36.78 -30.58
CA SER A 394 -10.94 -36.96 -29.58
C SER A 394 -10.31 -37.43 -28.26
N VAL A 395 -10.57 -36.70 -27.17
CA VAL A 395 -10.13 -37.08 -25.82
C VAL A 395 -11.30 -37.70 -25.07
N GLU A 396 -11.08 -38.79 -24.33
CA GLU A 396 -12.14 -39.48 -23.59
C GLU A 396 -12.64 -38.69 -22.36
N ASP A 397 -13.96 -38.63 -22.17
CA ASP A 397 -14.62 -37.93 -21.05
C ASP A 397 -14.09 -38.37 -19.68
N ARG A 398 -13.77 -39.66 -19.52
CA ARG A 398 -13.25 -40.21 -18.26
C ARG A 398 -11.89 -39.61 -17.90
N GLU A 399 -11.03 -39.42 -18.88
CA GLU A 399 -9.70 -38.86 -18.70
C GLU A 399 -9.78 -37.36 -18.40
N ILE A 400 -10.67 -36.65 -19.09
CA ILE A 400 -10.96 -35.23 -18.82
C ILE A 400 -11.41 -35.05 -17.37
N LEU A 401 -12.34 -35.86 -16.89
CA LEU A 401 -12.82 -35.80 -15.50
C LEU A 401 -11.72 -36.12 -14.48
N ALA A 402 -10.87 -37.13 -14.75
CA ALA A 402 -9.76 -37.47 -13.88
C ALA A 402 -8.73 -36.34 -13.78
N LYS A 403 -8.37 -35.74 -14.93
CA LYS A 403 -7.41 -34.65 -14.99
C LYS A 403 -7.95 -33.36 -14.37
N THR A 404 -9.25 -33.10 -14.54
CA THR A 404 -9.96 -31.98 -13.89
C THR A 404 -9.91 -32.10 -12.37
N LYS A 405 -10.16 -33.29 -11.81
CA LYS A 405 -10.02 -33.54 -10.36
C LYS A 405 -8.59 -33.32 -9.86
N SER A 406 -7.59 -33.61 -10.69
CA SER A 406 -6.18 -33.38 -10.35
C SER A 406 -5.76 -31.90 -10.41
N LEU A 407 -6.44 -31.09 -11.23
CA LEU A 407 -6.14 -29.67 -11.42
C LEU A 407 -6.72 -28.81 -10.28
N GLY A 408 -7.91 -29.16 -9.77
CA GLY A 408 -8.58 -28.43 -8.68
C GLY A 408 -7.66 -28.05 -7.52
N PRO A 409 -6.96 -29.01 -6.88
CA PRO A 409 -6.05 -28.71 -5.77
C PRO A 409 -4.91 -27.77 -6.15
N LYS A 410 -4.39 -27.86 -7.39
CA LYS A 410 -3.27 -27.03 -7.87
C LYS A 410 -3.67 -25.56 -8.06
N ILE A 411 -4.95 -25.30 -8.27
CA ILE A 411 -5.51 -23.95 -8.39
C ILE A 411 -6.24 -23.49 -7.10
N GLY A 412 -6.00 -24.18 -5.98
CA GLY A 412 -6.58 -23.85 -4.67
C GLY A 412 -8.08 -24.18 -4.53
N ASN A 413 -8.62 -25.07 -5.37
CA ASN A 413 -10.05 -25.43 -5.42
C ASN A 413 -11.01 -24.24 -5.61
N GLY A 414 -10.52 -23.14 -6.18
CA GLY A 414 -11.31 -21.92 -6.35
C GLY A 414 -12.34 -21.96 -7.48
N LEU A 415 -12.24 -22.92 -8.41
CA LEU A 415 -13.13 -23.07 -9.56
C LEU A 415 -14.07 -24.28 -9.44
N PRO A 416 -15.33 -24.14 -9.88
CA PRO A 416 -16.20 -25.29 -10.13
C PRO A 416 -15.61 -26.25 -11.16
N THR A 417 -15.92 -27.53 -11.05
CA THR A 417 -15.47 -28.56 -12.01
C THR A 417 -15.85 -28.21 -13.45
N THR A 418 -17.05 -27.67 -13.65
CA THR A 418 -17.57 -27.29 -14.98
C THR A 418 -16.72 -26.23 -15.68
N SER A 419 -16.19 -25.25 -14.94
CA SER A 419 -15.33 -24.20 -15.49
C SER A 419 -13.94 -24.71 -15.89
N MET A 420 -13.47 -25.78 -15.25
CA MET A 420 -12.19 -26.41 -15.56
C MET A 420 -12.24 -27.38 -16.74
N ILE A 421 -13.41 -27.85 -17.17
CA ILE A 421 -13.53 -28.85 -18.25
C ILE A 421 -12.87 -28.35 -19.54
N LEU A 422 -13.27 -27.16 -20.01
CA LEU A 422 -12.74 -26.59 -21.25
C LEU A 422 -11.20 -26.45 -21.25
N PRO A 423 -10.56 -25.75 -20.29
CA PRO A 423 -9.09 -25.64 -20.27
C PRO A 423 -8.39 -26.99 -20.09
N VAL A 424 -8.99 -27.96 -19.40
CA VAL A 424 -8.43 -29.32 -19.30
C VAL A 424 -8.50 -30.04 -20.64
N THR A 425 -9.64 -29.97 -21.35
CA THR A 425 -9.80 -30.57 -22.67
C THR A 425 -8.79 -29.99 -23.67
N ILE A 426 -8.59 -28.67 -23.67
CA ILE A 426 -7.57 -28.01 -24.51
C ILE A 426 -6.17 -28.51 -24.17
N GLY A 427 -5.85 -28.58 -22.86
CA GLY A 427 -4.56 -29.08 -22.40
C GLY A 427 -4.28 -30.52 -22.84
N MET A 428 -5.30 -31.38 -22.74
CA MET A 428 -5.22 -32.79 -23.16
C MET A 428 -5.16 -32.96 -24.67
N ALA A 429 -5.94 -32.20 -25.43
CA ALA A 429 -5.88 -32.20 -26.89
C ALA A 429 -4.48 -31.80 -27.38
N GLY A 430 -3.89 -30.78 -26.75
CA GLY A 430 -2.52 -30.38 -27.08
C GLY A 430 -1.48 -31.45 -26.72
N GLU A 431 -1.60 -32.11 -25.57
CA GLU A 431 -0.73 -33.24 -25.21
C GLU A 431 -0.85 -34.41 -26.21
N ALA A 432 -2.07 -34.73 -26.66
CA ALA A 432 -2.31 -35.74 -27.69
C ALA A 432 -1.69 -35.38 -29.05
N MET A 433 -1.62 -34.08 -29.37
CA MET A 433 -0.91 -33.56 -30.56
C MET A 433 0.61 -33.45 -30.38
N GLY A 434 1.16 -33.78 -29.20
CA GLY A 434 2.59 -33.59 -28.90
C GLY A 434 3.01 -32.13 -28.70
N ILE A 435 2.07 -31.23 -28.46
CA ILE A 435 2.32 -29.80 -28.23
C ILE A 435 2.91 -29.60 -26.83
N THR A 436 4.02 -28.87 -26.78
CA THR A 436 4.64 -28.46 -25.51
C THR A 436 4.10 -27.09 -25.08
N GLY A 437 3.98 -26.86 -23.77
CA GLY A 437 3.55 -25.55 -23.25
C GLY A 437 2.04 -25.31 -23.20
N THR A 438 1.20 -26.33 -23.38
CA THR A 438 -0.27 -26.25 -23.24
C THR A 438 -0.71 -25.66 -21.90
N GLY A 439 0.03 -25.97 -20.82
CA GLY A 439 -0.20 -25.38 -19.50
C GLY A 439 -0.01 -23.86 -19.45
N GLN A 440 0.95 -23.32 -20.21
CA GLN A 440 1.13 -21.87 -20.34
C GLN A 440 -0.01 -21.24 -21.16
N TRP A 441 -0.50 -21.94 -22.18
CA TRP A 441 -1.60 -21.48 -23.04
C TRP A 441 -2.93 -21.34 -22.28
N ILE A 442 -3.26 -22.30 -21.41
CA ILE A 442 -4.52 -22.29 -20.65
C ILE A 442 -4.49 -21.41 -19.39
N ALA A 443 -3.30 -21.04 -18.91
CA ALA A 443 -3.14 -20.32 -17.63
C ALA A 443 -3.85 -18.94 -17.60
N PRO A 444 -3.81 -18.10 -18.66
CA PRO A 444 -4.53 -16.83 -18.67
C PRO A 444 -6.05 -17.00 -18.61
N HIS A 445 -6.61 -17.99 -19.31
CA HIS A 445 -8.04 -18.31 -19.25
C HIS A 445 -8.45 -18.80 -17.85
N LEU A 446 -7.66 -19.68 -17.22
CA LEU A 446 -7.88 -20.09 -15.83
C LEU A 446 -7.79 -18.91 -14.85
N THR A 447 -6.86 -17.99 -15.09
CA THR A 447 -6.71 -16.77 -14.28
C THR A 447 -7.93 -15.86 -14.41
N LEU A 448 -8.46 -15.69 -15.62
CA LEU A 448 -9.70 -14.95 -15.85
C LEU A 448 -10.84 -15.58 -15.05
N GLN A 449 -11.11 -16.87 -15.22
CA GLN A 449 -12.18 -17.56 -14.50
C GLN A 449 -12.01 -17.49 -12.97
N LEU A 450 -10.79 -17.67 -12.46
CA LEU A 450 -10.48 -17.55 -11.03
C LEU A 450 -10.81 -16.14 -10.53
N SER A 451 -10.47 -15.12 -11.31
CA SER A 451 -10.75 -13.73 -10.94
C SER A 451 -12.24 -13.43 -10.89
N LEU A 452 -13.03 -14.07 -11.76
CA LEU A 452 -14.48 -13.94 -11.75
C LEU A 452 -15.10 -14.67 -10.56
N HIS A 453 -14.62 -15.87 -10.22
CA HIS A 453 -15.21 -16.70 -9.16
C HIS A 453 -14.79 -16.32 -7.74
N GLN A 454 -13.50 -16.06 -7.52
CA GLN A 454 -12.89 -15.84 -6.19
C GLN A 454 -12.39 -14.40 -5.98
N GLY A 455 -12.45 -13.57 -7.03
CA GLY A 455 -11.95 -12.20 -7.00
C GLY A 455 -10.48 -12.05 -7.43
N PRO A 456 -10.02 -10.80 -7.65
CA PRO A 456 -8.73 -10.51 -8.24
C PRO A 456 -7.54 -10.92 -7.37
N GLU A 457 -7.64 -10.91 -6.04
CA GLU A 457 -6.55 -11.25 -5.13
C GLU A 457 -6.15 -12.73 -5.21
N GLN A 458 -7.14 -13.62 -5.22
CA GLN A 458 -6.91 -15.06 -5.35
C GLN A 458 -6.36 -15.42 -6.74
N ALA A 459 -6.89 -14.76 -7.78
CA ALA A 459 -6.38 -14.92 -9.14
C ALA A 459 -4.93 -14.40 -9.28
N GLN A 460 -4.59 -13.32 -8.58
CA GLN A 460 -3.23 -12.78 -8.52
C GLN A 460 -2.26 -13.78 -7.86
N SER A 461 -2.67 -14.46 -6.79
CA SER A 461 -1.87 -15.52 -6.17
C SER A 461 -1.61 -16.67 -7.13
N PHE A 462 -2.62 -17.11 -7.89
CA PHE A 462 -2.44 -18.12 -8.93
C PHE A 462 -1.53 -17.63 -10.07
N ALA A 463 -1.77 -16.41 -10.57
CA ALA A 463 -1.00 -15.80 -11.65
C ALA A 463 0.49 -15.73 -11.30
N ASN A 464 0.84 -15.38 -10.06
CA ASN A 464 2.23 -15.32 -9.60
C ASN A 464 2.91 -16.71 -9.54
N GLY A 465 2.14 -17.78 -9.31
CA GLY A 465 2.66 -19.16 -9.19
C GLY A 465 2.55 -19.99 -10.47
N CYS A 466 1.93 -19.47 -11.53
CA CYS A 466 1.70 -20.21 -12.76
C CYS A 466 2.87 -20.13 -13.75
N THR A 467 2.87 -21.02 -14.75
CA THR A 467 3.91 -21.14 -15.77
C THR A 467 3.96 -19.93 -16.73
N ASP A 468 2.89 -19.14 -16.84
CA ASP A 468 2.84 -17.89 -17.60
C ASP A 468 2.41 -16.70 -16.73
N ALA A 469 3.20 -16.41 -15.70
CA ALA A 469 2.92 -15.31 -14.79
C ALA A 469 2.77 -13.95 -15.50
N TYR A 470 3.48 -13.73 -16.62
CA TYR A 470 3.40 -12.46 -17.33
C TYR A 470 2.03 -12.24 -17.99
N SER A 471 1.55 -13.18 -18.81
CA SER A 471 0.27 -13.00 -19.50
C SER A 471 -0.88 -12.96 -18.49
N CYS A 472 -0.84 -13.82 -17.47
CA CYS A 472 -1.84 -13.84 -16.40
C CYS A 472 -1.92 -12.49 -15.65
N ASN A 473 -0.78 -11.93 -15.26
CA ASN A 473 -0.73 -10.64 -14.55
C ASN A 473 -1.11 -9.45 -15.43
N THR A 474 -0.72 -9.50 -16.71
CA THR A 474 -1.07 -8.47 -17.70
C THR A 474 -2.57 -8.48 -17.94
N LEU A 475 -3.18 -9.66 -18.11
CA LEU A 475 -4.62 -9.83 -18.24
C LEU A 475 -5.36 -9.31 -17.01
N LEU A 476 -4.98 -9.73 -15.81
CA LEU A 476 -5.60 -9.26 -14.56
C LEU A 476 -5.54 -7.74 -14.43
N THR A 477 -4.40 -7.15 -14.77
CA THR A 477 -4.24 -5.70 -14.77
C THR A 477 -5.21 -5.03 -15.75
N ARG A 478 -5.31 -5.52 -16.99
CA ARG A 478 -6.22 -4.97 -18.00
C ARG A 478 -7.71 -5.12 -17.64
N VAL A 479 -8.08 -6.21 -16.97
CA VAL A 479 -9.46 -6.50 -16.58
C VAL A 479 -9.88 -5.71 -15.33
N TRP A 480 -9.02 -5.65 -14.31
CA TRP A 480 -9.38 -5.16 -12.97
C TRP A 480 -8.84 -3.78 -12.63
N LYS A 481 -7.66 -3.39 -13.14
CA LYS A 481 -7.15 -2.04 -12.94
C LYS A 481 -7.70 -1.15 -14.04
N ARG A 482 -8.73 -0.37 -13.71
CA ARG A 482 -9.02 0.86 -14.46
C ARG A 482 -7.71 1.65 -14.51
N ASN A 483 -7.20 1.94 -15.70
CA ASN A 483 -6.29 3.07 -15.86
C ASN A 483 -6.98 4.25 -15.17
N GLY A 484 -6.39 4.72 -14.07
CA GLY A 484 -6.92 5.84 -13.31
C GLY A 484 -7.17 7.00 -14.25
N ARG A 485 -8.45 7.33 -14.41
CA ARG A 485 -8.89 8.67 -14.75
C ARG A 485 -9.58 9.21 -13.52
#